data_AF-A0A961KHZ1-F1
#
_entry.id   AF-A0A961KHZ1-F1
#
_cell.length_a   1.000
_cell.length_b   1.000
_cell.length_c   1.000
_cell.angle_alpha   90.00
_cell.angle_beta   90.00
_cell.angle_gamma   90.00
#
_symmetry.space_group_name_H-M   'P 1'
#
loop_
_entity.id
_entity.type
_entity.pdbx_description
1 polymer ?
#
loop_
_entity_poly.entity_id
_entity_poly.type
_entity_poly.pdbx_seq_one_letter_code
_entity_poly.pdbx_strand_id
1 'polypeptide(L)'
;MRRGGKTVYGATVGILMLETRFPRIPGDMGNALTWPFPVQYRVVRGASPDRVVRGDPRELTGAFIAAGHDLIAAGCDGITTNCGFLALVQEQLRAALGVPVATSSLMQVPMVQAMLPPGRRVAILTVSEATLSA
;
A
#
# COMPACT_ATOMS: atom_id res chain seq x y z
N MET A 1 8.39 -0.13 -28.26
CA MET A 1 7.31 -1.02 -28.76
C MET A 1 6.48 -1.49 -27.57
N ARG A 2 5.15 -1.39 -27.62
CA ARG A 2 4.27 -2.01 -26.61
C ARG A 2 4.10 -3.49 -26.96
N ARG A 3 4.37 -4.40 -26.01
CA ARG A 3 4.12 -5.84 -26.17
C ARG A 3 2.69 -6.18 -25.69
N GLY A 4 2.09 -7.19 -26.32
CA GLY A 4 0.82 -7.80 -25.86
C GLY A 4 0.93 -8.39 -24.45
N GLY A 5 -0.19 -8.84 -23.87
CA GLY A 5 -0.19 -9.58 -22.60
C GLY A 5 -1.03 -9.00 -21.47
N LYS A 6 -1.72 -7.86 -21.70
CA LYS A 6 -2.66 -7.28 -20.74
C LYS A 6 -3.98 -6.97 -21.40
N THR A 7 -5.08 -7.18 -20.68
CA THR A 7 -6.43 -6.79 -21.13
C THR A 7 -6.61 -5.27 -21.08
N VAL A 8 -6.02 -4.61 -20.08
CA VAL A 8 -6.11 -3.16 -19.86
C VAL A 8 -4.70 -2.58 -19.86
N TYR A 9 -4.47 -1.55 -20.68
CA TYR A 9 -3.22 -0.80 -20.73
C TYR A 9 -3.41 0.59 -20.13
N GLY A 10 -2.36 1.12 -19.49
CA GLY A 10 -2.34 2.47 -18.93
C GLY A 10 -2.75 2.56 -17.46
N ALA A 11 -3.44 1.55 -16.89
CA ALA A 11 -3.64 1.48 -15.44
C ALA A 11 -2.31 1.19 -14.75
N THR A 12 -1.63 2.23 -14.26
CA THR A 12 -0.21 2.10 -13.92
C THR A 12 -0.04 1.63 -12.47
N VAL A 13 -0.91 2.08 -11.56
CA VAL A 13 -0.81 1.77 -10.13
C VAL A 13 -2.13 1.20 -9.60
N GLY A 14 -2.04 0.05 -8.94
CA GLY A 14 -3.12 -0.55 -8.16
C GLY A 14 -3.01 -0.16 -6.68
N ILE A 15 -4.14 0.21 -6.07
CA ILE A 15 -4.24 0.64 -4.69
C ILE A 15 -5.11 -0.35 -3.91
N LEU A 16 -4.50 -1.08 -2.98
CA LEU A 16 -5.19 -1.95 -2.03
C LEU A 16 -5.72 -1.11 -0.87
N MET A 17 -7.03 -1.05 -0.75
CA MET A 17 -7.74 -0.22 0.21
C MET A 17 -8.22 -1.06 1.40
N LEU A 18 -7.92 -0.61 2.61
CA LEU A 18 -8.61 -1.08 3.82
C LEU A 18 -10.11 -0.81 3.75
N GLU A 19 -10.89 -1.67 4.38
CA GLU A 19 -12.34 -1.56 4.49
C GLU A 19 -12.71 -0.44 5.48
N THR A 20 -12.68 0.79 4.97
CA THR A 20 -12.83 2.03 5.72
C THR A 20 -13.96 2.86 5.15
N ARG A 21 -14.70 3.55 6.01
CA ARG A 21 -15.81 4.43 5.61
C ARG A 21 -15.67 5.78 6.29
N PHE A 22 -15.05 6.72 5.60
CA PHE A 22 -14.97 8.12 5.97
C PHE A 22 -14.83 8.98 4.71
N PRO A 23 -15.17 10.28 4.75
CA PRO A 23 -15.06 11.16 3.60
C PRO A 23 -13.64 11.14 3.01
N ARG A 24 -13.53 10.80 1.71
CA ARG A 24 -12.27 10.87 0.96
C ARG A 24 -12.25 12.17 0.17
N ILE A 25 -11.69 13.23 0.74
CA ILE A 25 -11.56 14.53 0.06
C ILE A 25 -10.54 14.44 -1.09
N PRO A 26 -10.58 15.34 -2.10
CA PRO A 26 -9.50 15.44 -3.08
C PRO A 26 -8.15 15.60 -2.38
N GLY A 27 -7.16 14.79 -2.76
CA GLY A 27 -5.87 14.65 -2.07
C GLY A 27 -5.77 13.38 -1.21
N ASP A 28 -6.89 12.80 -0.78
CA ASP A 28 -6.90 11.48 -0.16
C ASP A 28 -6.69 10.40 -1.23
N MET A 29 -5.82 9.44 -0.97
CA MET A 29 -5.48 8.41 -1.96
C MET A 29 -6.67 7.57 -2.42
N GLY A 30 -7.69 7.39 -1.57
CA GLY A 30 -8.93 6.68 -1.86
C GLY A 30 -9.96 7.48 -2.65
N ASN A 31 -9.70 8.76 -2.94
CA ASN A 31 -10.50 9.56 -3.86
C ASN A 31 -9.97 9.40 -5.29
N ALA A 32 -10.83 8.97 -6.21
CA ALA A 32 -10.48 8.72 -7.60
C ALA A 32 -10.04 9.98 -8.39
N LEU A 33 -10.33 11.18 -7.88
CA LEU A 33 -9.93 12.46 -8.47
C LEU A 33 -8.59 12.98 -7.93
N THR A 34 -7.95 12.28 -7.00
CA THR A 34 -6.67 12.71 -6.40
C THR A 34 -5.50 12.61 -7.36
N TRP A 35 -5.51 11.63 -8.26
CA TRP A 35 -4.34 11.28 -9.06
C TRP A 35 -4.41 11.90 -10.45
N PRO A 36 -3.33 12.55 -10.93
CA PRO A 36 -3.26 13.06 -12.30
C PRO A 36 -2.95 11.94 -13.32
N PHE A 37 -3.01 10.68 -12.89
CA PHE A 37 -2.79 9.48 -13.69
C PHE A 37 -3.79 8.39 -13.29
N PRO A 38 -4.11 7.45 -14.18
CA PRO A 38 -5.06 6.38 -13.90
C PRO A 38 -4.55 5.42 -12.81
N VAL A 39 -5.39 5.22 -11.79
CA VAL A 39 -5.21 4.23 -10.73
C VAL A 39 -6.39 3.26 -10.70
N GLN A 40 -6.16 2.05 -10.18
CA GLN A 40 -7.23 1.10 -9.89
C GLN A 40 -7.29 0.78 -8.41
N TYR A 41 -8.50 0.76 -7.86
CA TYR A 41 -8.74 0.45 -6.46
C TYR A 41 -9.27 -0.97 -6.30
N ARG A 42 -8.80 -1.68 -5.26
CA ARG A 42 -9.48 -2.86 -4.73
C ARG A 42 -9.59 -2.74 -3.22
N VAL A 43 -10.81 -2.88 -2.70
CA VAL A 43 -11.03 -3.00 -1.26
C VAL A 43 -10.70 -4.42 -0.85
N VAL A 44 -9.77 -4.57 0.09
CA VAL A 44 -9.43 -5.87 0.69
C VAL A 44 -10.48 -6.16 1.77
N ARG A 45 -11.51 -6.92 1.38
CA ARG A 45 -12.64 -7.23 2.27
C ARG A 45 -12.16 -7.93 3.54
N GLY A 46 -12.66 -7.50 4.70
CA GLY A 46 -12.24 -8.02 6.01
C GLY A 46 -10.95 -7.41 6.56
N ALA A 47 -10.25 -6.56 5.81
CA ALA A 47 -9.13 -5.76 6.30
C ALA A 47 -9.64 -4.44 6.92
N SER A 48 -10.31 -4.53 8.07
CA SER A 48 -10.77 -3.37 8.82
C SER A 48 -9.61 -2.65 9.52
N PRO A 49 -9.74 -1.36 9.87
CA PRO A 49 -8.74 -0.65 10.65
C PRO A 49 -8.39 -1.35 11.96
N ASP A 50 -9.38 -1.94 12.64
CA ASP A 50 -9.16 -2.63 13.90
C ASP A 50 -8.22 -3.83 13.73
N ARG A 51 -8.46 -4.68 12.72
CA ARG A 51 -7.62 -5.85 12.45
C ARG A 51 -6.22 -5.48 11.96
N VAL A 52 -6.06 -4.37 11.25
CA VAL A 52 -4.78 -3.94 10.66
C VAL A 52 -3.94 -3.09 11.62
N VAL A 53 -4.59 -2.23 12.40
CA VAL A 53 -3.92 -1.27 13.29
C VAL A 53 -3.80 -1.82 14.70
N ARG A 54 -4.83 -2.50 15.22
CA ARG A 54 -4.82 -3.06 16.59
C ARG A 54 -4.53 -4.57 16.62
N GLY A 55 -4.80 -5.27 15.51
CA GLY A 55 -4.40 -6.66 15.29
C GLY A 55 -3.07 -6.79 14.55
N ASP A 56 -2.78 -7.99 14.05
CA ASP A 56 -1.61 -8.24 13.22
C ASP A 56 -1.97 -8.24 11.71
N PRO A 57 -1.52 -7.24 10.92
CA PRO A 57 -1.77 -7.22 9.48
C PRO A 57 -1.18 -8.44 8.74
N ARG A 58 -0.22 -9.17 9.33
CA ARG A 58 0.36 -10.37 8.72
C ARG A 58 -0.66 -11.50 8.58
N GLU A 59 -1.65 -11.57 9.45
CA GLU A 59 -2.76 -12.54 9.32
C GLU A 59 -3.61 -12.30 8.07
N LEU A 60 -3.59 -11.08 7.54
CA LEU A 60 -4.35 -10.68 6.35
C LEU A 60 -3.54 -10.82 5.06
N THR A 61 -2.27 -11.21 5.13
CA THR A 61 -1.34 -11.26 3.98
C THR A 61 -1.94 -11.98 2.78
N GLY A 62 -2.58 -13.15 3.00
CA GLY A 62 -3.22 -13.89 1.92
C GLY A 62 -4.32 -13.11 1.20
N ALA A 63 -5.13 -12.35 1.92
CA ALA A 63 -6.17 -11.50 1.34
C ALA A 63 -5.58 -10.34 0.53
N PHE A 64 -4.49 -9.72 1.02
CA PHE A 64 -3.78 -8.68 0.28
C PHE A 64 -3.10 -9.22 -0.99
N ILE A 65 -2.50 -10.41 -0.93
CA ILE A 65 -1.89 -11.06 -2.10
C ILE A 65 -2.95 -11.37 -3.16
N ALA A 66 -4.08 -11.95 -2.77
CA ALA A 66 -5.17 -12.24 -3.70
C ALA A 66 -5.67 -10.96 -4.40
N ALA A 67 -5.98 -9.92 -3.63
CA ALA A 67 -6.41 -8.64 -4.19
C ALA A 67 -5.32 -7.95 -5.04
N GLY A 68 -4.05 -8.15 -4.72
CA GLY A 68 -2.92 -7.67 -5.50
C GLY A 68 -2.84 -8.35 -6.88
N HIS A 69 -2.98 -9.68 -6.92
CA HIS A 69 -3.06 -10.41 -8.19
C HIS A 69 -4.27 -9.99 -9.03
N ASP A 70 -5.42 -9.73 -8.41
CA ASP A 70 -6.60 -9.22 -9.14
C ASP A 70 -6.32 -7.86 -9.80
N LEU A 71 -5.60 -6.96 -9.13
CA LEU A 71 -5.19 -5.67 -9.71
C LEU A 71 -4.20 -5.86 -10.87
N ILE A 72 -3.25 -6.79 -10.74
CA ILE A 72 -2.27 -7.09 -11.78
C ILE A 72 -2.94 -7.71 -13.00
N ALA A 73 -3.86 -8.65 -12.81
CA ALA A 73 -4.68 -9.23 -13.86
C ALA A 73 -5.55 -8.16 -14.54
N ALA A 74 -5.99 -7.15 -13.78
CA ALA A 74 -6.69 -5.97 -14.30
C ALA A 74 -5.77 -4.94 -14.98
N GLY A 75 -4.47 -5.21 -15.08
CA GLY A 75 -3.52 -4.41 -15.88
C GLY A 75 -2.50 -3.60 -15.08
N CYS A 76 -2.58 -3.56 -13.75
CA CYS A 76 -1.67 -2.75 -12.92
C CYS A 76 -0.21 -3.18 -13.05
N ASP A 77 0.70 -2.19 -13.16
CA ASP A 77 2.15 -2.39 -13.26
C ASP A 77 2.88 -2.25 -11.91
N GLY A 78 2.20 -1.76 -10.88
CA GLY A 78 2.72 -1.67 -9.53
C GLY A 78 1.60 -1.60 -8.51
N ILE A 79 1.90 -1.95 -7.26
CA ILE A 79 0.92 -2.05 -6.18
C ILE A 79 1.33 -1.18 -4.99
N THR A 80 0.37 -0.46 -4.43
CA THR A 80 0.50 0.26 -3.16
C THR A 80 -0.72 0.02 -2.26
N THR A 81 -0.67 0.49 -1.02
CA THR A 81 -1.77 0.34 -0.05
C THR A 81 -2.01 1.64 0.72
N ASN A 82 -3.13 1.72 1.44
CA ASN A 82 -3.55 2.96 2.10
C ASN A 82 -3.33 3.08 3.61
N CYS A 83 -2.52 2.21 4.22
CA CYS A 83 -2.27 2.25 5.67
C CYS A 83 -0.79 2.05 6.01
N GLY A 84 -0.27 2.89 6.92
CA GLY A 84 1.12 2.83 7.36
C GLY A 84 1.53 1.48 7.97
N PHE A 85 0.62 0.84 8.68
CA PHE A 85 0.83 -0.47 9.33
C PHE A 85 1.07 -1.61 8.34
N LEU A 86 0.68 -1.45 7.08
CA LEU A 86 0.95 -2.42 6.02
C LEU A 86 2.42 -2.43 5.59
N ALA A 87 3.26 -1.54 6.13
CA ALA A 87 4.73 -1.68 6.07
C ALA A 87 5.20 -3.05 6.59
N LEU A 88 4.48 -3.63 7.57
CA LEU A 88 4.81 -4.93 8.17
C LEU A 88 4.62 -6.13 7.22
N VAL A 89 3.89 -5.95 6.12
CA VAL A 89 3.65 -7.00 5.11
C VAL A 89 4.33 -6.69 3.77
N GLN A 90 5.22 -5.70 3.73
CA GLN A 90 5.92 -5.28 2.51
C GLN A 90 6.62 -6.46 1.82
N GLU A 91 7.39 -7.25 2.57
CA GLU A 91 8.23 -8.29 1.98
C GLU A 91 7.41 -9.44 1.40
N GLN A 92 6.36 -9.86 2.11
CA GLN A 92 5.45 -10.92 1.70
C GLN A 92 4.72 -10.52 0.40
N LEU A 93 4.22 -9.28 0.30
CA LEU A 93 3.58 -8.79 -0.92
C LEU A 93 4.58 -8.64 -2.06
N ARG A 94 5.77 -8.07 -1.80
CA ARG A 94 6.84 -7.92 -2.81
C ARG A 94 7.24 -9.26 -3.41
N ALA A 95 7.41 -10.28 -2.56
CA ALA A 95 7.79 -11.61 -2.99
C ALA A 95 6.70 -12.31 -3.82
N ALA A 96 5.43 -12.10 -3.49
CA ALA A 96 4.31 -12.80 -4.13
C ALA A 96 3.85 -12.17 -5.45
N LEU A 97 3.90 -10.84 -5.56
CA LEU A 97 3.16 -10.13 -6.61
C LEU A 97 3.91 -9.95 -7.93
N GLY A 98 5.23 -10.12 -7.97
CA GLY A 98 6.03 -10.08 -9.22
C GLY A 98 6.08 -8.71 -9.93
N VAL A 99 5.51 -7.67 -9.32
CA VAL A 99 5.57 -6.27 -9.75
C VAL A 99 6.14 -5.40 -8.63
N PRO A 100 6.59 -4.16 -8.88
CA PRO A 100 6.96 -3.24 -7.82
C PRO A 100 5.84 -3.04 -6.79
N VAL A 101 6.17 -3.20 -5.51
CA VAL A 101 5.26 -3.00 -4.39
C VAL A 101 5.84 -1.96 -3.43
N ALA A 102 5.03 -0.99 -3.04
CA ALA A 102 5.34 -0.09 -1.94
C ALA A 102 4.10 0.02 -1.03
N THR A 103 4.09 -0.71 0.08
CA THR A 103 2.89 -0.80 0.92
C THR A 103 2.61 0.46 1.72
N SER A 104 3.60 1.32 1.94
CA SER A 104 3.47 2.50 2.79
C SER A 104 4.46 3.58 2.36
N SER A 105 4.15 4.84 2.67
CA SER A 105 5.14 5.93 2.60
C SER A 105 6.36 5.66 3.48
N LEU A 106 6.24 4.80 4.50
CA LEU A 106 7.35 4.35 5.33
C LEU A 106 8.45 3.62 4.54
N MET A 107 8.17 3.14 3.32
CA MET A 107 9.22 2.59 2.44
C MET A 107 10.28 3.63 2.05
N GLN A 108 10.00 4.92 2.24
CA GLN A 108 10.95 6.02 2.00
C GLN A 108 11.90 6.27 3.18
N VAL A 109 11.70 5.65 4.34
CA VAL A 109 12.51 5.89 5.55
C VAL A 109 14.01 5.73 5.31
N PRO A 110 14.52 4.69 4.61
CA PRO A 110 15.96 4.57 4.35
C PRO A 110 16.52 5.73 3.53
N MET A 111 15.76 6.22 2.53
CA MET A 111 16.15 7.38 1.72
C MET A 111 16.19 8.65 2.59
N VAL A 112 15.17 8.88 3.41
CA VAL A 112 15.12 10.04 4.31
C VAL A 112 16.29 9.99 5.30
N GLN A 113 16.55 8.83 5.91
CA GLN A 113 17.63 8.64 6.88
C GLN A 113 19.01 8.92 6.29
N ALA A 114 19.25 8.57 5.02
CA ALA A 114 20.52 8.79 4.34
C ALA A 114 20.83 10.28 4.08
N MET A 115 19.82 11.15 4.08
CA MET A 115 19.98 12.60 3.86
C MET A 115 20.12 13.41 5.15
N LEU A 116 19.97 12.79 6.32
CA LEU A 116 20.05 13.49 7.60
C LEU A 116 21.51 13.74 8.03
N PRO A 117 21.80 14.83 8.74
CA PRO A 117 23.12 15.06 9.33
C PRO A 117 23.56 13.92 10.26
N PRO A 118 24.87 13.71 10.45
CA PRO A 118 25.38 12.75 11.43
C PRO A 118 24.74 12.92 12.81
N GLY A 119 24.36 11.81 13.45
CA GLY A 119 23.71 11.82 14.77
C GLY A 119 22.21 12.15 14.76
N ARG A 120 21.58 12.35 13.59
CA ARG A 120 20.13 12.54 13.46
C ARG A 120 19.45 11.27 12.96
N ARG A 121 18.19 11.06 13.35
CA ARG A 121 17.39 9.89 12.99
C ARG A 121 15.99 10.27 12.53
N VAL A 122 15.39 9.44 11.68
CA VAL A 122 13.98 9.54 11.31
C VAL A 122 13.10 9.21 12.53
N ALA A 123 12.03 9.97 12.74
CA ALA A 123 11.00 9.70 13.74
C ALA A 123 9.69 9.33 13.04
N ILE A 124 8.99 8.33 13.57
CA ILE A 124 7.68 7.90 13.09
C ILE A 124 6.65 8.23 14.18
N LEU A 125 5.62 9.01 13.83
CA LEU A 125 4.47 9.28 14.69
C LEU A 125 3.32 8.36 14.27
N THR A 126 2.73 7.65 15.22
CA THR A 126 1.66 6.68 14.97
C THR A 126 0.43 6.99 15.82
N VAL A 127 -0.73 6.54 15.35
CA VAL A 127 -2.03 6.67 16.04
C VAL A 127 -2.19 5.69 17.20
N SER A 128 -1.31 4.68 17.30
CA SER A 128 -1.41 3.62 18.30
C SER A 128 -0.06 3.36 18.96
N GLU A 129 0.05 3.79 20.22
CA GLU A 129 1.21 3.56 21.08
C GLU A 129 1.40 2.07 21.36
N ALA A 130 0.32 1.34 21.67
CA ALA A 130 0.37 -0.08 22.03
C ALA A 130 0.95 -0.98 20.93
N THR A 131 0.92 -0.52 19.68
CA THR A 131 1.46 -1.24 18.52
C THR A 131 2.87 -0.82 18.14
N LEU A 132 3.45 0.14 18.86
CA LEU A 132 4.85 0.55 18.73
C LEU A 132 5.72 -0.35 19.62
N SER A 133 5.88 -1.61 19.24
CA SER A 133 6.79 -2.54 19.93
C SER A 133 8.24 -2.34 19.47
N ALA A 134 9.19 -2.43 20.41
CA ALA A 134 10.63 -2.39 20.13
C ALA A 134 11.13 -3.64 19.40
#